data_AF-A0A6I9N1F4-F1
#
_entry.id   AF-A0A6I9N1F4-F1
#
_cell.length_a   1.000
_cell.length_b   1.000
_cell.length_c   1.000
_cell.angle_alpha   90.00
_cell.angle_beta   90.00
_cell.angle_gamma   90.00
#
_symmetry.space_group_name_H-M   'P 1'
#
loop_
_entity.id
_entity.type
_entity.pdbx_description
1 polymer ?
#
loop_
_entity_poly.entity_id
_entity_poly.type
_entity_poly.pdbx_seq_one_letter_code
_entity_poly.pdbx_strand_id
1 'polypeptide(L)'
;MSYCPLSFQPCQFDFAVFCPNITEAMASCNADQQNFNVSVENMLTRCLDNERSWCLHNSQASNKGSQLLIEDSLPKKTTTDTLVFPCILSALQWITQGRDPVLTDPANRVLPLKPSINAKAAPLCDASEIHILIAGSLHLVGGALKHLDAANYK
;
A
#
# COMPACT_ATOMS: atom_id res chain seq x y z
N MET A 1 21.47 7.46 -24.76
CA MET A 1 21.34 6.93 -23.38
C MET A 1 20.83 8.07 -22.51
N SER A 2 19.51 8.16 -22.36
CA SER A 2 18.87 9.19 -21.55
C SER A 2 18.39 8.53 -20.26
N TYR A 3 19.01 8.90 -19.15
CA TYR A 3 18.48 8.62 -17.82
C TYR A 3 17.17 9.40 -17.67
N CYS A 4 16.06 8.69 -17.57
CA CYS A 4 14.80 9.26 -17.10
C CYS A 4 14.78 9.07 -15.59
N PRO A 5 15.10 10.09 -14.77
CA PRO A 5 14.74 10.03 -13.36
C PRO A 5 13.22 9.88 -13.32
N LEU A 6 12.71 8.94 -12.54
CA LEU A 6 11.29 8.80 -12.27
C LEU A 6 10.82 10.06 -11.55
N SER A 7 10.53 11.13 -12.30
CA SER A 7 9.74 12.24 -11.81
C SER A 7 8.34 11.67 -11.63
N PHE A 8 8.01 11.23 -10.42
CA PHE A 8 6.63 11.06 -10.02
C PHE A 8 5.96 12.42 -10.26
N GLN A 9 5.21 12.53 -11.34
CA GLN A 9 4.15 13.54 -11.46
C GLN A 9 3.35 13.48 -10.15
N PRO A 10 2.78 14.59 -9.62
CA PRO A 10 1.94 14.53 -8.43
C PRO A 10 0.70 13.68 -8.70
N CYS A 11 0.85 12.36 -8.61
CA CYS A 11 -0.22 11.39 -8.64
C CYS A 11 -0.98 11.57 -7.34
N GLN A 12 -2.23 12.00 -7.45
CA GLN A 12 -3.11 12.15 -6.30
C GLN A 12 -3.57 10.75 -5.90
N PHE A 13 -2.85 10.12 -4.98
CA PHE A 13 -3.29 8.88 -4.36
C PHE A 13 -4.24 9.19 -3.20
N ASP A 14 -5.38 8.52 -3.17
CA ASP A 14 -6.29 8.56 -2.02
C ASP A 14 -5.68 7.86 -0.81
N PHE A 15 -4.96 6.76 -1.06
CA PHE A 15 -4.30 5.95 -0.04
C PHE A 15 -2.84 5.65 -0.38
N ALA A 16 -2.00 5.62 0.66
CA ALA A 16 -0.64 5.09 0.61
C ALA A 16 -0.48 3.97 1.64
N VAL A 17 -0.22 2.77 1.16
CA VAL A 17 -0.21 1.55 1.98
C VAL A 17 1.19 0.98 2.06
N PHE A 18 1.63 0.66 3.28
CA PHE A 18 2.95 0.08 3.55
C PHE A 18 2.80 -1.31 4.17
N CYS A 19 3.56 -2.27 3.66
CA CYS A 19 3.60 -3.62 4.21
C CYS A 19 5.00 -4.21 4.04
N PRO A 20 5.39 -5.20 4.86
CA PRO A 20 6.65 -5.89 4.69
C PRO A 20 6.60 -6.83 3.46
N ASN A 21 7.75 -7.33 3.03
CA ASN A 21 7.87 -8.33 1.97
C ASN A 21 7.43 -9.75 2.42
N ILE A 22 6.42 -9.83 3.28
CA ILE A 22 5.84 -11.07 3.79
C ILE A 22 4.51 -11.27 3.04
N THR A 23 4.35 -12.43 2.41
CA THR A 23 3.15 -12.74 1.62
C THR A 23 1.91 -12.91 2.50
N GLU A 24 2.00 -13.69 3.57
CA GLU A 24 0.90 -14.05 4.46
C GLU A 24 1.35 -14.04 5.93
N ALA A 25 0.46 -13.64 6.85
CA ALA A 25 0.81 -13.47 8.26
C ALA A 25 1.02 -14.81 9.01
N MET A 26 0.55 -15.92 8.43
CA MET A 26 0.61 -17.25 9.02
C MET A 26 1.42 -18.21 8.13
N ALA A 27 2.74 -18.19 8.34
CA ALA A 27 3.70 -19.28 8.15
C ALA A 27 3.57 -20.20 6.91
N SER A 28 3.21 -19.68 5.74
CA SER A 28 3.52 -20.29 4.45
C SER A 28 4.51 -19.39 3.70
N CYS A 29 5.67 -19.15 4.31
CA CYS A 29 6.69 -18.28 3.73
C CYS A 29 7.71 -19.11 2.97
N ASN A 30 7.85 -18.83 1.68
CA ASN A 30 8.96 -19.33 0.86
C ASN A 30 10.29 -18.94 1.53
N ALA A 31 11.26 -19.86 1.54
CA ALA A 31 12.55 -19.67 2.19
C ALA A 31 13.27 -18.38 1.72
N ASP A 32 13.06 -17.97 0.47
CA ASP A 32 13.68 -16.77 -0.12
C ASP A 32 13.15 -15.45 0.46
N GLN A 33 11.98 -15.46 1.11
CA GLN A 33 11.41 -14.28 1.78
C GLN A 33 11.74 -14.24 3.29
N GLN A 34 12.29 -15.32 3.83
CA GLN A 34 12.71 -15.41 5.23
C GLN A 34 14.15 -14.91 5.37
N ASN A 35 14.32 -13.59 5.56
CA ASN A 35 15.56 -13.11 6.14
C ASN A 35 15.54 -13.45 7.64
N PHE A 36 16.03 -14.64 8.00
CA PHE A 36 16.11 -15.11 9.39
C PHE A 36 16.89 -14.18 10.33
N ASN A 37 17.66 -13.24 9.77
CA ASN A 37 18.41 -12.25 10.52
C ASN A 37 17.60 -10.97 10.84
N VAL A 38 16.34 -10.89 10.38
CA VAL A 38 15.47 -9.73 10.56
C VAL A 38 14.11 -10.18 11.10
N SER A 39 13.77 -9.73 12.31
CA SER A 39 12.47 -10.03 12.93
C SER A 39 11.31 -9.34 12.20
N VAL A 40 10.10 -9.90 12.33
CA VAL A 40 8.86 -9.28 11.82
C VAL A 40 8.67 -7.86 12.37
N GLU A 41 9.03 -7.63 13.63
CA GLU A 41 9.00 -6.32 14.28
C GLU A 41 9.93 -5.30 13.59
N ASN A 42 11.13 -5.72 13.20
CA ASN A 42 12.05 -4.85 12.45
C ASN A 42 11.47 -4.50 11.07
N MET A 43 10.81 -5.45 10.40
CA MET A 43 10.16 -5.18 9.12
C MET A 43 8.99 -4.21 9.26
N LEU A 44 8.17 -4.33 10.31
CA LEU A 44 7.07 -3.42 10.60
C LEU A 44 7.56 -2.02 10.98
N THR A 45 8.63 -1.93 11.76
CA THR A 45 9.29 -0.66 12.09
C THR A 45 9.70 0.08 10.83
N ARG A 46 10.30 -0.61 9.85
CA ARG A 46 10.64 -0.03 8.55
C ARG A 46 9.42 0.47 7.78
N CYS A 47 8.28 -0.23 7.88
CA CYS A 47 7.04 0.22 7.23
C CYS A 47 6.52 1.52 7.86
N LEU A 48 6.61 1.66 9.19
CA LEU A 48 6.27 2.90 9.90
C LEU A 48 7.23 4.05 9.54
N ASP A 49 8.52 3.78 9.38
CA ASP A 49 9.49 4.81 8.97
C ASP A 49 9.24 5.29 7.53
N ASN A 50 8.87 4.37 6.63
CA ASN A 50 8.46 4.71 5.27
C ASN A 50 7.17 5.55 5.27
N GLU A 51 6.20 5.18 6.09
CA GLU A 51 4.93 5.90 6.25
C GLU A 51 5.16 7.33 6.76
N ARG A 52 5.99 7.52 7.79
CA ARG A 52 6.39 8.84 8.26
C ARG A 52 7.09 9.65 7.17
N SER A 53 8.01 9.02 6.43
CA SER A 53 8.74 9.67 5.35
C SER A 53 7.80 10.14 4.24
N TRP A 54 6.81 9.33 3.87
CA TRP A 54 5.77 9.70 2.93
C TRP A 54 4.96 10.91 3.40
N CYS A 55 4.50 10.88 4.65
CA CYS A 55 3.79 12.01 5.27
C CYS A 55 4.60 13.31 5.24
N LEU A 56 5.92 13.26 5.51
CA LEU A 56 6.79 14.43 5.46
C LEU A 56 6.92 15.01 4.05
N HIS A 57 7.04 14.17 3.02
CA HIS A 57 7.13 14.64 1.63
C HIS A 57 5.79 15.25 1.14
N ASN A 58 4.68 14.61 1.50
CA ASN A 58 3.35 15.06 1.06
C ASN A 58 2.85 16.30 1.83
N SER A 59 3.26 16.46 3.10
CA SER A 59 2.99 17.66 3.90
C SER A 59 3.85 18.86 3.48
N GLN A 60 5.12 18.65 3.11
CA GLN A 60 5.96 19.74 2.56
C GLN A 60 5.40 20.31 1.26
N ALA A 61 4.84 19.47 0.40
CA ALA A 61 4.14 19.90 -0.81
C ALA A 61 2.84 20.66 -0.52
N SER A 62 2.37 20.74 0.75
CA SER A 62 1.23 21.55 1.16
C SER A 62 1.64 22.91 1.75
N ASN A 63 2.87 23.06 2.23
CA ASN A 63 3.36 24.28 2.91
C ASN A 63 4.21 25.20 2.03
N LYS A 64 4.66 24.77 0.84
CA LYS A 64 5.42 25.61 -0.10
C LYS A 64 4.58 26.28 -1.19
N GLY A 65 3.24 26.21 -1.10
CA GLY A 65 2.32 26.76 -2.11
C GLY A 65 1.67 28.10 -1.75
N SER A 66 1.91 28.65 -0.55
CA SER A 66 1.16 29.80 -0.05
C SER A 66 1.94 31.11 -0.15
N GLN A 67 2.46 31.46 -1.34
CA GLN A 67 2.89 32.84 -1.59
C GLN A 67 3.01 33.24 -3.06
N LEU A 68 2.14 32.75 -3.96
CA LEU A 68 1.92 33.44 -5.24
C LEU A 68 0.43 33.44 -5.60
N LEU A 69 -0.12 34.63 -5.44
CA LEU A 69 -1.43 35.17 -5.82
C LEU A 69 -2.05 34.50 -7.06
N ILE A 70 -3.26 33.95 -6.90
CA ILE A 70 -4.51 34.19 -7.68
C ILE A 70 -5.56 33.13 -7.27
N GLU A 71 -6.72 33.61 -6.82
CA GLU A 71 -7.97 32.85 -6.61
C GLU A 71 -8.49 32.28 -7.94
N ASP A 72 -8.80 30.99 -7.99
CA ASP A 72 -10.18 30.45 -8.01
C ASP A 72 -10.17 28.98 -8.50
N SER A 73 -10.82 28.08 -7.76
CA SER A 73 -11.20 26.72 -8.18
C SER A 73 -10.12 25.64 -8.44
N LEU A 74 -9.13 25.47 -7.55
CA LEU A 74 -8.31 24.24 -7.50
C LEU A 74 -8.80 23.31 -6.37
N PRO A 75 -8.99 22.00 -6.61
CA PRO A 75 -9.52 21.09 -5.61
C PRO A 75 -8.60 21.09 -4.39
N LYS A 76 -9.22 21.31 -3.23
CA LYS A 76 -8.62 21.19 -1.90
C LYS A 76 -7.76 19.93 -1.89
N LYS A 77 -6.44 20.09 -1.81
CA LYS A 77 -5.46 18.99 -1.81
C LYS A 77 -5.90 17.96 -0.77
N THR A 78 -6.40 16.82 -1.22
CA THR A 78 -6.86 15.75 -0.34
C THR A 78 -5.63 15.18 0.37
N THR A 79 -5.72 15.05 1.69
CA THR A 79 -4.68 14.39 2.47
C THR A 79 -4.71 12.91 2.13
N THR A 80 -3.66 12.40 1.47
CA THR A 80 -3.50 10.97 1.24
C THR A 80 -3.50 10.23 2.57
N ASP A 81 -4.41 9.28 2.74
CA ASP A 81 -4.49 8.47 3.95
C ASP A 81 -3.39 7.41 3.95
N THR A 82 -2.61 7.33 5.02
CA THR A 82 -1.55 6.33 5.17
C THR A 82 -1.97 5.18 6.08
N LEU A 83 -1.51 3.97 5.75
CA LEU A 83 -1.79 2.75 6.51
C LEU A 83 -0.61 1.76 6.46
N VAL A 84 -0.41 1.02 7.54
CA VAL A 84 0.59 -0.05 7.65
C VAL A 84 -0.08 -1.39 7.92
N PHE A 85 0.32 -2.42 7.18
CA PHE A 85 -0.24 -3.77 7.24
C PHE A 85 0.81 -4.82 7.60
N PRO A 86 0.39 -5.95 8.20
CA PRO A 86 1.30 -7.00 8.63
C PRO A 86 1.88 -7.84 7.49
N CYS A 87 1.23 -7.89 6.33
CA CYS A 87 1.69 -8.62 5.16
C CYS A 87 1.00 -8.10 3.89
N ILE A 88 1.47 -8.57 2.73
CA ILE A 88 0.97 -8.22 1.40
C ILE A 88 -0.51 -8.58 1.27
N LEU A 89 -0.89 -9.81 1.66
CA LEU A 89 -2.28 -10.26 1.54
C LEU A 89 -3.26 -9.39 2.34
N SER A 90 -2.90 -8.97 3.56
CA SER A 90 -3.75 -8.07 4.36
C SER A 90 -3.97 -6.73 3.69
N ALA A 91 -2.94 -6.16 3.07
CA ALA A 91 -3.05 -4.91 2.33
C ALA A 91 -3.93 -5.07 1.08
N LEU A 92 -3.75 -6.16 0.34
CA LEU A 92 -4.54 -6.46 -0.87
C LEU A 92 -6.01 -6.70 -0.56
N GLN A 93 -6.33 -7.50 0.45
CA GLN A 93 -7.72 -7.72 0.87
C GLN A 93 -8.38 -6.43 1.36
N TRP A 94 -7.64 -5.59 2.09
CA TRP A 94 -8.15 -4.30 2.53
C TRP A 94 -8.34 -3.31 1.37
N ILE A 95 -7.45 -3.22 0.39
CA ILE A 95 -7.66 -2.24 -0.69
C ILE A 95 -8.78 -2.69 -1.65
N THR A 96 -8.97 -4.00 -1.83
CA THR A 96 -9.96 -4.54 -2.78
C THR A 96 -11.37 -4.68 -2.21
N GLN A 97 -11.54 -4.61 -0.89
CA GLN A 97 -12.85 -4.67 -0.22
C GLN A 97 -13.74 -5.85 -0.66
N GLY A 98 -13.11 -6.99 -0.94
CA GLY A 98 -13.82 -8.21 -1.36
C GLY A 98 -14.36 -8.19 -2.79
N ARG A 99 -13.98 -7.21 -3.61
CA ARG A 99 -14.36 -7.11 -5.02
C ARG A 99 -13.56 -8.05 -5.93
N ASP A 100 -12.44 -8.55 -5.44
CA ASP A 100 -11.58 -9.48 -6.16
C ASP A 100 -11.76 -10.91 -5.61
N PRO A 101 -12.41 -11.82 -6.36
CA PRO A 101 -12.65 -13.18 -5.93
C PRO A 101 -11.39 -13.95 -5.54
N VAL A 102 -10.25 -13.66 -6.21
CA VAL A 102 -8.98 -14.37 -6.01
C VAL A 102 -8.44 -14.11 -4.59
N LEU A 103 -8.72 -12.92 -4.04
CA LEU A 103 -8.27 -12.50 -2.71
C LEU A 103 -9.25 -12.87 -1.59
N THR A 104 -10.51 -13.20 -1.92
CA THR A 104 -11.58 -13.51 -0.96
C THR A 104 -11.73 -14.98 -0.57
N ASP A 105 -10.82 -15.86 -1.02
CA ASP A 105 -10.88 -17.28 -0.66
C ASP A 105 -10.96 -17.45 0.88
N PRO A 106 -11.98 -18.15 1.43
CA PRO A 106 -12.07 -18.45 2.85
C PRO A 106 -10.85 -19.19 3.43
N ALA A 107 -10.05 -19.85 2.59
CA ALA A 107 -8.78 -20.45 2.97
C ALA A 107 -7.69 -19.41 3.30
N ASN A 108 -7.77 -18.22 2.73
CA ASN A 108 -6.87 -17.09 2.98
C ASN A 108 -7.17 -16.44 4.34
N ARG A 109 -6.75 -17.12 5.41
CA ARG A 109 -6.89 -16.61 6.78
C ARG A 109 -5.92 -15.46 7.01
N VAL A 110 -6.47 -14.26 7.14
CA VAL A 110 -5.72 -13.06 7.53
C VAL A 110 -6.07 -12.68 8.96
N LEU A 111 -5.08 -12.12 9.67
CA LEU A 111 -5.28 -11.58 11.01
C LEU A 111 -6.30 -10.43 10.98
N PRO A 112 -7.28 -10.40 11.90
CA PRO A 112 -8.24 -9.32 11.98
C PRO A 112 -7.55 -7.95 12.08
N LEU A 113 -7.88 -7.05 11.16
CA LEU A 113 -7.40 -5.67 11.19
C LEU A 113 -8.13 -4.88 12.29
N LYS A 114 -7.48 -3.82 12.77
CA LYS A 114 -8.09 -2.92 13.77
C LYS A 114 -9.35 -2.26 13.17
N PRO A 115 -10.43 -2.06 13.95
CA PRO A 115 -11.63 -1.40 13.46
C PRO A 115 -11.37 0.00 12.87
N SER A 116 -10.39 0.72 13.41
CA SER A 116 -9.97 2.03 12.90
C SER A 116 -9.39 1.98 11.49
N ILE A 117 -8.73 0.88 11.11
CA ILE A 117 -8.18 0.66 9.76
C ILE A 117 -9.33 0.30 8.81
N ASN A 118 -10.26 -0.57 9.24
CA ASN A 118 -11.43 -0.92 8.43
C ASN A 118 -12.36 0.26 8.19
N ALA A 119 -12.52 1.16 9.16
CA ALA A 119 -13.32 2.38 9.00
C ALA A 119 -12.81 3.27 7.86
N LYS A 120 -11.48 3.29 7.61
CA LYS A 120 -10.89 4.04 6.49
C LYS A 120 -11.21 3.46 5.12
N ALA A 121 -11.75 2.24 5.05
CA ALA A 121 -12.10 1.61 3.79
C ALA A 121 -13.49 2.01 3.27
N ALA A 122 -14.28 2.77 4.02
CA ALA A 122 -15.62 3.17 3.59
C ALA A 122 -15.65 3.77 2.16
N PRO A 123 -14.73 4.66 1.75
CA PRO A 123 -14.71 5.17 0.37
C PRO A 123 -14.39 4.10 -0.68
N LEU A 124 -13.62 3.07 -0.32
CA LEU A 124 -13.28 1.96 -1.21
C LEU A 124 -14.49 1.04 -1.46
N CYS A 125 -15.40 0.93 -0.49
CA CYS A 125 -16.66 0.19 -0.66
C CYS A 125 -17.60 0.84 -1.67
N ASP A 126 -17.53 2.17 -1.82
CA ASP A 126 -18.40 2.93 -2.72
C ASP A 126 -17.74 3.27 -4.07
N ALA A 127 -16.42 3.11 -4.19
CA ALA A 127 -15.68 3.42 -5.40
C ALA A 127 -16.16 2.62 -6.62
N SER A 128 -16.30 3.25 -7.79
CA SER A 128 -16.63 2.51 -9.02
C SER A 128 -15.46 1.65 -9.50
N GLU A 129 -14.23 2.13 -9.31
CA GLU A 129 -13.01 1.49 -9.76
C GLU A 129 -11.88 1.80 -8.77
N ILE A 130 -10.96 0.85 -8.60
CA ILE A 130 -9.81 0.97 -7.70
C ILE A 130 -8.55 0.67 -8.51
N HIS A 131 -7.69 1.69 -8.65
CA HIS A 131 -6.40 1.58 -9.34
C HIS A 131 -5.28 1.44 -8.31
N ILE A 132 -4.48 0.38 -8.42
CA ILE A 132 -3.44 0.07 -7.44
C ILE A 132 -2.07 0.08 -8.11
N LEU A 133 -1.15 0.90 -7.58
CA LEU A 133 0.27 0.86 -7.93
C LEU A 133 1.06 0.13 -6.83
N ILE A 134 1.68 -0.99 -7.18
CA ILE A 134 2.55 -1.76 -6.28
C ILE A 134 4.00 -1.51 -6.66
N ALA A 135 4.79 -0.96 -5.74
CA ALA A 135 6.18 -0.60 -5.99
C ALA A 135 7.05 -0.69 -4.71
N GLY A 136 8.37 -0.74 -4.89
CA GLY A 136 9.36 -0.68 -3.81
C GLY A 136 10.41 -1.78 -3.88
N SER A 137 10.01 -3.02 -4.15
CA SER A 137 10.96 -4.13 -4.37
C SER A 137 10.36 -5.24 -5.21
N LEU A 138 11.22 -6.04 -5.85
CA LEU A 138 10.79 -7.21 -6.62
C LEU A 138 10.08 -8.26 -5.76
N HIS A 139 10.51 -8.45 -4.50
CA HIS A 139 9.87 -9.38 -3.57
C HIS A 139 8.45 -8.96 -3.22
N LEU A 140 8.21 -7.66 -3.08
CA LEU A 140 6.86 -7.12 -2.87
C LEU A 140 5.98 -7.36 -4.10
N VAL A 141 6.46 -6.99 -5.28
CA VAL A 141 5.72 -7.14 -6.54
C VAL A 141 5.42 -8.63 -6.81
N GLY A 142 6.43 -9.50 -6.70
CA GLY A 142 6.26 -10.94 -6.86
C GLY A 142 5.33 -11.56 -5.82
N GLY A 143 5.42 -11.11 -4.56
CA GLY A 143 4.52 -11.54 -3.49
C GLY A 143 3.07 -11.12 -3.72
N ALA A 144 2.82 -9.96 -4.33
CA ALA A 144 1.49 -9.53 -4.71
C ALA A 144 0.96 -10.33 -5.92
N LEU A 145 1.78 -10.56 -6.94
CA LEU A 145 1.42 -11.37 -8.11
C LEU A 145 1.05 -12.81 -7.74
N LYS A 146 1.72 -13.40 -6.73
CA LYS A 146 1.34 -14.72 -6.20
C LYS A 146 -0.14 -14.80 -5.80
N HIS A 147 -0.70 -13.70 -5.28
CA HIS A 147 -2.09 -13.62 -4.84
C HIS A 147 -3.05 -13.17 -5.93
N LEU A 148 -2.61 -12.32 -6.85
CA LEU A 148 -3.45 -11.77 -7.93
C LEU A 148 -3.52 -12.68 -9.17
N ASP A 149 -2.50 -13.51 -9.39
CA ASP A 149 -2.36 -14.36 -10.56
C ASP A 149 -2.18 -15.84 -10.18
N ALA A 150 -3.12 -16.33 -9.37
CA ALA A 150 -3.13 -17.72 -8.93
C ALA A 150 -3.34 -18.73 -10.09
N ALA A 151 -3.76 -18.27 -11.28
CA ALA A 151 -3.97 -19.11 -12.45
C ALA A 151 -2.67 -19.52 -13.18
N ASN A 152 -1.56 -18.78 -12.99
CA ASN A 152 -0.29 -19.01 -13.69
C ASN A 152 0.79 -19.73 -12.85
N TYR A 153 0.50 -20.05 -11.58
CA TYR A 153 1.34 -20.93 -10.75
C TYR A 153 0.73 -22.35 -10.69
N LYS A 154 0.80 -23.10 -11.79
CA LYS A 154 0.56 -24.54 -11.84
C LYS A 154 1.78 -25.27 -12.38
#